data_AF-A0A7S2SDW8-F1
#
_entry.id   AF-A0A7S2SDW8-F1
#
_cell.length_a   1.000
_cell.length_b   1.000
_cell.length_c   1.000
_cell.angle_alpha   90.00
_cell.angle_beta   90.00
_cell.angle_gamma   90.00
#
_symmetry.space_group_name_H-M   'P 1'
#
loop_
_entity.id
_entity.type
_entity.pdbx_description
1 polymer ?
#
loop_
_entity_poly.entity_id
_entity_poly.type
_entity_poly.pdbx_seq_one_letter_code
_entity_poly.pdbx_strand_id
1 'polypeptide(L)'
;MCKTEFLGSGLVRHGSAQEIYPMFGPSPVLHPFWAAGFSFARGHFALRVPYDCCLPMLFQGEEIEVAVRAWTHGYDFYAPRSSVAFHPYNRKSKPHMFWENSNRHRGEAQASAGRAARKIHMASGGGASDRNGDGSGTGSEVDNRLRYGLGTKRSAEDFFQVFGLDIQSKKVTKNLCAWSGSGNMHRELTAHMRPDKRGIDYTAWWEHEGR
;
A
#
# COMPACT_ATOMS: atom_id res chain seq x y z
N MET A 1 -6.34 6.70 -6.94
CA MET A 1 -5.64 7.12 -5.70
C MET A 1 -4.20 7.53 -6.00
N CYS A 2 -3.93 8.81 -6.16
CA CYS A 2 -2.60 9.32 -6.49
C CYS A 2 -2.17 10.44 -5.54
N LYS A 3 -3.14 11.20 -5.01
CA LYS A 3 -2.92 12.21 -3.99
C LYS A 3 -2.57 11.51 -2.69
N THR A 4 -1.32 11.61 -2.27
CA THR A 4 -0.78 10.89 -1.11
C THR A 4 -0.04 11.88 -0.22
N GLU A 5 -0.19 11.72 1.08
CA GLU A 5 0.49 12.56 2.08
C GLU A 5 0.88 11.74 3.30
N PHE A 6 1.97 12.12 3.96
CA PHE A 6 2.35 11.53 5.24
C PHE A 6 1.51 12.12 6.37
N LEU A 7 1.10 11.24 7.28
CA LEU A 7 0.41 11.59 8.51
C LEU A 7 1.43 11.81 9.64
N GLY A 8 1.00 12.44 10.74
CA GLY A 8 1.83 12.56 11.95
C GLY A 8 2.25 11.20 12.56
N SER A 9 1.55 10.12 12.21
CA SER A 9 1.94 8.75 12.58
C SER A 9 3.13 8.20 11.78
N GLY A 10 3.56 8.86 10.71
CA GLY A 10 4.62 8.41 9.80
C GLY A 10 4.16 7.47 8.68
N LEU A 11 2.91 7.00 8.72
CA LEU A 11 2.22 6.31 7.61
C LEU A 11 1.69 7.32 6.59
N VAL A 12 1.25 6.84 5.43
CA VAL A 12 0.60 7.68 4.42
C VAL A 12 -0.91 7.49 4.41
N ARG A 13 -1.59 8.56 3.98
CA ARG A 13 -3.01 8.55 3.58
C ARG A 13 -3.12 8.80 2.08
N HIS A 14 -4.08 8.12 1.46
CA HIS A 14 -4.49 8.42 0.10
C HIS A 14 -5.77 9.28 0.10
N GLY A 15 -5.75 10.34 -0.70
CA GLY A 15 -6.93 11.14 -0.97
C GLY A 15 -7.90 10.45 -1.93
N SER A 16 -9.14 10.93 -1.97
CA SER A 16 -10.16 10.47 -2.91
C SER A 16 -9.65 10.53 -4.35
N ALA A 17 -9.91 9.49 -5.13
CA ALA A 17 -9.73 9.53 -6.57
C ALA A 17 -10.82 10.40 -7.21
N GLN A 18 -10.43 11.26 -8.13
CA GLN A 18 -11.38 11.89 -9.04
C GLN A 18 -11.74 10.90 -10.15
N GLU A 19 -12.91 11.08 -10.76
CA GLU A 19 -13.23 10.38 -11.99
C GLU A 19 -12.24 10.82 -13.08
N ILE A 20 -11.60 9.84 -13.70
CA ILE A 20 -10.71 10.05 -14.83
C ILE A 20 -11.34 9.30 -16.00
N TYR A 21 -11.65 10.01 -17.09
CA TYR A 21 -12.09 9.35 -18.31
C TYR A 21 -10.94 8.52 -18.88
N PRO A 22 -11.20 7.26 -19.31
CA PRO A 22 -10.13 6.37 -19.75
C PRO A 22 -9.39 6.97 -20.94
N MET A 23 -8.13 7.38 -20.72
CA MET A 23 -7.24 7.85 -21.78
C MET A 23 -6.54 6.70 -22.54
N PHE A 24 -6.67 5.45 -22.09
CA PHE A 24 -5.88 4.31 -22.59
C PHE A 24 -6.76 3.22 -23.20
N GLY A 25 -6.19 2.19 -23.83
CA GLY A 25 -6.92 1.12 -24.54
C GLY A 25 -7.76 0.19 -23.64
N PRO A 26 -8.36 -0.90 -24.16
CA PRO A 26 -9.39 -1.70 -23.49
C PRO A 26 -8.98 -2.41 -22.17
N SER A 27 -7.76 -2.24 -21.70
CA SER A 27 -7.16 -2.97 -20.57
C SER A 27 -7.27 -2.22 -19.23
N PRO A 28 -7.22 -2.94 -18.09
CA PRO A 28 -6.99 -2.35 -16.77
C PRO A 28 -5.71 -1.52 -16.70
N VAL A 29 -5.72 -0.46 -15.92
CA VAL A 29 -4.59 0.47 -15.79
C VAL A 29 -3.84 0.19 -14.51
N LEU A 30 -2.52 0.12 -14.59
CA LEU A 30 -1.67 -0.08 -13.41
C LEU A 30 -1.83 1.14 -12.47
N HIS A 31 -1.83 0.91 -11.17
CA HIS A 31 -2.07 1.91 -10.14
C HIS A 31 -1.03 1.80 -9.02
N PRO A 32 -0.54 2.90 -8.41
CA PRO A 32 0.53 2.82 -7.41
C PRO A 32 0.12 2.17 -6.08
N PHE A 33 -1.16 2.24 -5.72
CA PHE A 33 -1.66 1.83 -4.40
C PHE A 33 -2.90 0.96 -4.51
N TRP A 34 -3.09 0.14 -3.48
CA TRP A 34 -4.29 -0.67 -3.26
C TRP A 34 -5.35 0.10 -2.48
N ALA A 35 -6.63 -0.12 -2.81
CA ALA A 35 -7.77 0.58 -2.20
C ALA A 35 -8.56 -0.42 -1.35
N ALA A 36 -8.81 -0.09 -0.08
CA ALA A 36 -9.60 -0.96 0.78
C ALA A 36 -11.08 -0.94 0.42
N GLY A 37 -11.61 0.24 0.08
CA GLY A 37 -13.06 0.45 -0.09
C GLY A 37 -13.69 -0.29 -1.27
N PHE A 38 -12.92 -0.59 -2.32
CA PHE A 38 -13.36 -1.41 -3.45
C PHE A 38 -12.15 -2.06 -4.12
N SER A 39 -11.94 -3.34 -3.85
CA SER A 39 -10.90 -4.14 -4.49
C SER A 39 -11.31 -5.61 -4.56
N PHE A 40 -10.73 -6.32 -5.52
CA PHE A 40 -10.92 -7.75 -5.70
C PHE A 40 -9.62 -8.38 -6.18
N ALA A 41 -9.41 -9.63 -5.81
CA ALA A 41 -8.25 -10.41 -6.18
C ALA A 41 -8.62 -11.90 -6.19
N ARG A 42 -7.70 -12.74 -6.70
CA ARG A 42 -7.82 -14.19 -6.51
C ARG A 42 -7.71 -14.53 -5.02
N GLY A 43 -8.36 -15.62 -4.59
CA GLY A 43 -8.47 -15.99 -3.17
C GLY A 43 -7.13 -16.13 -2.42
N HIS A 44 -6.05 -16.44 -3.13
CA HIS A 44 -4.71 -16.48 -2.53
C HIS A 44 -4.23 -15.13 -1.98
N PHE A 45 -4.81 -14.00 -2.40
CA PHE A 45 -4.51 -12.68 -1.83
C PHE A 45 -4.89 -12.61 -0.35
N ALA A 46 -6.13 -12.98 -0.01
CA ALA A 46 -6.62 -12.94 1.36
C ALA A 46 -5.85 -13.89 2.30
N LEU A 47 -5.30 -14.97 1.76
CA LEU A 47 -4.49 -15.93 2.51
C LEU A 47 -3.04 -15.47 2.71
N ARG A 48 -2.44 -14.82 1.71
CA ARG A 48 -1.04 -14.34 1.78
C ARG A 48 -0.91 -12.97 2.45
N VAL A 49 -1.92 -12.12 2.30
CA VAL A 49 -1.93 -10.75 2.81
C VAL A 49 -3.21 -10.53 3.62
N PRO A 50 -3.45 -11.30 4.69
CA PRO A 50 -4.59 -11.05 5.55
C PRO A 50 -4.42 -9.71 6.27
N TYR A 51 -5.53 -9.04 6.55
CA TYR A 51 -5.56 -7.93 7.50
C TYR A 51 -4.93 -8.37 8.83
N ASP A 52 -4.03 -7.54 9.35
CA ASP A 52 -3.34 -7.80 10.60
C ASP A 52 -4.26 -7.54 11.79
N CYS A 53 -4.62 -8.61 12.52
CA CYS A 53 -5.51 -8.53 13.67
C CYS A 53 -4.86 -7.81 14.87
N CYS A 54 -3.55 -7.58 14.84
CA CYS A 54 -2.81 -6.81 15.83
C CYS A 54 -2.79 -5.30 15.54
N LEU A 55 -3.59 -4.82 14.57
CA LEU A 55 -3.75 -3.40 14.24
C LEU A 55 -5.17 -2.88 14.55
N PRO A 56 -5.71 -3.07 15.77
CA PRO A 56 -7.03 -2.55 16.11
C PRO A 56 -7.04 -1.02 15.99
N MET A 57 -8.21 -0.48 15.65
CA MET A 57 -8.42 0.95 15.51
C MET A 57 -7.57 1.67 14.43
N LEU A 58 -6.85 0.94 13.56
CA LEU A 58 -6.13 1.53 12.42
C LEU A 58 -7.07 1.73 11.23
N PHE A 59 -7.44 2.98 10.97
CA PHE A 59 -8.27 3.39 9.81
C PHE A 59 -7.53 4.29 8.81
N GLN A 60 -6.40 4.85 9.21
CA GLN A 60 -5.57 5.66 8.32
C GLN A 60 -4.18 5.04 8.32
N GLY A 61 -3.86 4.36 7.22
CA GLY A 61 -2.57 3.70 7.00
C GLY A 61 -2.66 2.18 6.86
N GLU A 62 -3.84 1.60 7.05
CA GLU A 62 -4.15 0.22 6.70
C GLU A 62 -4.02 -0.05 5.19
N GLU A 63 -4.38 0.92 4.34
CA GLU A 63 -4.24 0.76 2.89
C GLU A 63 -2.78 0.62 2.46
N ILE A 64 -1.88 1.46 3.01
CA ILE A 64 -0.45 1.36 2.71
C ILE A 64 0.18 0.12 3.36
N GLU A 65 -0.29 -0.29 4.54
CA GLU A 65 0.17 -1.50 5.22
C GLU A 65 -0.10 -2.74 4.36
N VAL A 66 -1.33 -2.88 3.85
CA VAL A 66 -1.72 -3.97 2.95
C VAL A 66 -1.01 -3.83 1.60
N ALA A 67 -0.89 -2.61 1.05
CA ALA A 67 -0.23 -2.39 -0.24
C ALA A 67 1.24 -2.80 -0.22
N VAL A 68 2.02 -2.41 0.80
CA VAL A 68 3.44 -2.76 0.89
C VAL A 68 3.62 -4.27 1.10
N ARG A 69 2.80 -4.90 1.95
CA ARG A 69 2.84 -6.37 2.11
C ARG A 69 2.47 -7.08 0.82
N ALA A 70 1.40 -6.66 0.13
CA ALA A 70 1.03 -7.23 -1.16
C ALA A 70 2.15 -7.05 -2.20
N TRP A 71 2.75 -5.87 -2.28
CA TRP A 71 3.89 -5.63 -3.15
C TRP A 71 5.04 -6.60 -2.92
N THR A 72 5.44 -6.78 -1.66
CA THR A 72 6.54 -7.68 -1.29
C THR A 72 6.19 -9.17 -1.53
N HIS A 73 4.91 -9.52 -1.62
CA HIS A 73 4.43 -10.82 -2.11
C HIS A 73 4.32 -10.93 -3.65
N GLY A 74 4.67 -9.87 -4.38
CA GLY A 74 4.70 -9.83 -5.85
C GLY A 74 3.37 -9.46 -6.50
N TYR A 75 2.46 -8.80 -5.77
CA TYR A 75 1.24 -8.27 -6.36
C TYR A 75 1.46 -6.88 -6.97
N ASP A 76 0.79 -6.65 -8.09
CA ASP A 76 0.65 -5.36 -8.74
C ASP A 76 -0.81 -4.90 -8.65
N PHE A 77 -1.03 -3.59 -8.56
CA PHE A 77 -2.37 -3.03 -8.40
C PHE A 77 -2.88 -2.46 -9.71
N TYR A 78 -4.14 -2.76 -10.03
CA TYR A 78 -4.78 -2.27 -11.24
C TYR A 78 -6.12 -1.65 -10.90
N ALA A 79 -6.40 -0.51 -11.52
CA ALA A 79 -7.74 0.06 -11.58
C ALA A 79 -8.49 -0.52 -12.79
N PRO A 80 -9.81 -0.77 -12.67
CA PRO A 80 -10.64 -1.06 -13.83
C PRO A 80 -10.51 0.05 -14.88
N ARG A 81 -10.70 -0.33 -16.15
CA ARG A 81 -10.67 0.61 -17.28
C ARG A 81 -11.62 1.79 -17.09
N SER A 82 -12.82 1.51 -16.61
CA SER A 82 -13.87 2.51 -16.41
C SER A 82 -14.28 2.52 -14.95
N SER A 83 -14.75 3.66 -14.46
CA SER A 83 -15.40 3.75 -13.15
C SER A 83 -16.58 2.78 -13.10
N VAL A 84 -16.55 1.82 -12.18
CA VAL A 84 -17.61 0.83 -11.96
C VAL A 84 -18.44 1.09 -10.71
N ALA A 85 -17.88 1.86 -9.77
CA ALA A 85 -18.51 2.21 -8.51
C ALA A 85 -18.02 3.59 -8.05
N PHE A 86 -18.93 4.36 -7.44
CA PHE A 86 -18.63 5.67 -6.88
C PHE A 86 -18.87 5.65 -5.38
N HIS A 87 -17.99 6.30 -4.62
CA HIS A 87 -18.14 6.45 -3.18
C HIS A 87 -18.50 7.90 -2.84
N PRO A 88 -19.69 8.18 -2.27
CA PRO A 88 -20.06 9.52 -1.86
C PRO A 88 -19.34 9.90 -0.56
N TYR A 89 -18.26 10.68 -0.68
CA TYR A 89 -17.50 11.22 0.46
C TYR A 89 -18.27 12.34 1.19
N ASN A 90 -19.11 13.09 0.49
CA ASN A 90 -19.89 14.20 1.04
C ASN A 90 -21.33 13.77 1.28
N ARG A 91 -21.61 13.21 2.47
CA ARG A 91 -22.97 12.81 2.88
C ARG A 91 -23.57 13.85 3.83
N LYS A 92 -24.83 14.25 3.58
CA LYS A 92 -25.57 15.18 4.46
C LYS A 92 -25.84 14.58 5.84
N SER A 93 -26.23 13.30 5.89
CA SER A 93 -26.34 12.52 7.12
C SER A 93 -25.17 11.54 7.20
N LYS A 94 -24.43 11.58 8.31
CA LYS A 94 -23.31 10.67 8.56
C LYS A 94 -23.83 9.46 9.33
N PRO A 95 -23.59 8.22 8.86
CA PRO A 95 -23.85 7.04 9.66
C PRO A 95 -22.93 7.01 10.87
N HIS A 96 -23.18 6.09 11.81
CA HIS A 96 -22.22 5.80 12.88
C HIS A 96 -20.85 5.49 12.29
N MET A 97 -19.85 6.24 12.73
CA MET A 97 -18.51 6.17 12.18
C MET A 97 -17.58 5.40 13.11
N PHE A 98 -16.58 4.75 12.50
CA PHE A 98 -15.54 4.00 13.20
C PHE A 98 -14.94 4.73 14.41
N TRP A 99 -14.66 6.03 14.27
CA TRP A 99 -14.03 6.86 15.28
C TRP A 99 -14.90 7.13 16.52
N GLU A 100 -16.19 6.80 16.51
CA GLU A 100 -17.04 6.87 17.70
C GLU A 100 -16.57 5.91 18.80
N ASN A 101 -15.86 4.85 18.44
CA ASN A 101 -15.28 3.89 19.38
C ASN A 101 -13.94 4.36 19.99
N SER A 102 -13.39 5.49 19.57
CA SER A 102 -12.04 5.95 20.00
C SER A 102 -11.91 6.13 21.51
N ASN A 103 -12.99 6.48 22.21
CA ASN A 103 -12.98 6.61 23.66
C ASN A 103 -12.84 5.27 24.39
N ARG A 104 -13.35 4.18 23.82
CA ARG A 104 -13.23 2.82 24.38
C ARG A 104 -11.86 2.21 24.09
N HIS A 105 -11.20 2.66 23.03
CA HIS A 105 -9.95 2.14 22.51
C HIS A 105 -8.84 3.21 22.48
N ARG A 106 -8.72 3.99 23.57
CA ARG A 106 -7.77 5.11 23.63
C ARG A 106 -6.34 4.60 23.44
N GLY A 107 -5.61 5.25 22.56
CA GLY A 107 -4.21 4.92 22.26
C GLY A 107 -4.02 3.74 21.30
N GLU A 108 -5.02 2.88 21.07
CA GLU A 108 -4.90 1.72 20.18
C GLU A 108 -4.56 2.14 18.75
N ALA A 109 -5.24 3.16 18.20
CA ALA A 109 -4.97 3.65 16.86
C ALA A 109 -3.50 4.11 16.68
N GLN A 110 -2.94 4.79 17.70
CA GLN A 110 -1.55 5.25 17.68
C GLN A 110 -0.57 4.08 17.80
N ALA A 111 -0.84 3.12 18.69
CA ALA A 111 -0.04 1.92 18.86
C ALA A 111 -0.03 1.07 17.57
N SER A 112 -1.20 0.89 16.96
CA SER A 112 -1.36 0.19 15.68
C SER A 112 -0.66 0.91 14.55
N ALA A 113 -0.77 2.24 14.45
CA ALA A 113 -0.05 3.00 13.44
C ALA A 113 1.48 2.85 13.59
N GLY A 114 1.99 2.90 14.82
CA GLY A 114 3.42 2.65 15.09
C GLY A 114 3.84 1.22 14.74
N ARG A 115 3.02 0.21 15.04
CA ARG A 115 3.27 -1.20 14.69
C ARG A 115 3.29 -1.38 13.18
N ALA A 116 2.27 -0.89 12.48
CA ALA A 116 2.19 -0.93 11.02
C ALA A 116 3.41 -0.26 10.38
N ALA A 117 3.77 0.95 10.83
CA ALA A 117 4.92 1.68 10.32
C ALA A 117 6.23 0.90 10.48
N ARG A 118 6.46 0.23 11.62
CA ARG A 118 7.65 -0.63 11.79
C ARG A 118 7.62 -1.85 10.87
N LYS A 119 6.48 -2.53 10.79
CA LYS A 119 6.30 -3.74 9.98
C LYS A 119 6.59 -3.51 8.50
N ILE A 120 6.17 -2.37 7.97
CA ILE A 120 6.36 -2.04 6.55
C ILE A 120 7.58 -1.13 6.32
N HIS A 121 8.49 -1.01 7.28
CA HIS A 121 9.72 -0.20 7.18
C HIS A 121 9.49 1.31 6.91
N MET A 122 8.36 1.84 7.37
CA MET A 122 8.01 3.27 7.30
C MET A 122 8.32 4.06 8.59
N ALA A 123 8.70 3.41 9.68
CA ALA A 123 9.09 4.10 10.92
C ALA A 123 10.41 4.88 10.75
N SER A 124 10.44 6.13 11.21
CA SER A 124 11.67 6.94 11.21
C SER A 124 12.52 6.64 12.44
N GLY A 125 13.83 6.51 12.24
CA GLY A 125 14.76 6.06 13.29
C GLY A 125 14.73 4.54 13.42
N GLY A 126 15.88 3.91 13.20
CA GLY A 126 16.09 2.45 13.14
C GLY A 126 15.80 1.68 14.44
N GLY A 127 14.65 1.91 15.07
CA GLY A 127 14.09 1.00 16.05
C GLY A 127 13.77 -0.29 15.33
N ALA A 128 14.61 -1.30 15.60
CA ALA A 128 14.55 -2.67 15.11
C ALA A 128 13.41 -2.87 14.11
N SER A 129 13.72 -2.67 12.83
CA SER A 129 13.02 -3.43 11.82
C SER A 129 13.01 -4.88 12.30
N ASP A 130 11.91 -5.58 12.09
CA ASP A 130 11.86 -7.04 12.15
C ASP A 130 12.70 -7.64 11.00
N ARG A 131 13.91 -7.11 10.78
CA ARG A 131 14.88 -7.57 9.79
C ARG A 131 15.46 -8.85 10.33
N ASN A 132 15.12 -9.93 9.64
CA ASN A 132 15.88 -11.16 9.54
C ASN A 132 16.13 -11.93 10.85
N GLY A 133 15.23 -12.85 11.14
CA GLY A 133 15.60 -14.27 11.08
C GLY A 133 16.50 -14.87 12.15
N ASP A 134 16.33 -14.55 13.43
CA ASP A 134 16.94 -15.36 14.52
C ASP A 134 15.92 -16.20 15.31
N GLY A 135 14.63 -16.10 15.01
CA GLY A 135 13.59 -16.82 15.76
C GLY A 135 13.49 -16.42 17.24
N SER A 136 14.13 -15.34 17.66
CA SER A 136 14.06 -14.83 19.04
C SER A 136 12.80 -13.97 19.19
N GLY A 137 11.68 -14.68 19.39
CA GLY A 137 10.41 -14.11 19.77
C GLY A 137 9.61 -15.17 20.51
N THR A 138 8.65 -14.76 21.31
CA THR A 138 7.66 -15.71 21.81
C THR A 138 7.00 -16.42 20.62
N GLY A 139 6.52 -17.66 20.79
CA GLY A 139 5.91 -18.42 19.68
C GLY A 139 4.79 -17.65 18.95
N SER A 140 4.08 -16.76 19.66
CA SER A 140 3.08 -15.85 19.10
C SER A 140 3.65 -14.72 18.24
N GLU A 141 4.81 -14.16 18.59
CA GLU A 141 5.46 -13.11 17.80
C GLU A 141 6.03 -13.67 16.49
N VAL A 142 6.57 -14.89 16.53
CA VAL A 142 7.05 -15.60 15.34
C VAL A 142 5.87 -15.94 14.41
N ASP A 143 4.77 -16.47 14.94
CA ASP A 143 3.56 -16.75 14.15
C ASP A 143 2.97 -15.47 13.51
N ASN A 144 2.90 -14.38 14.28
CA ASN A 144 2.45 -13.09 13.77
C ASN A 144 3.36 -12.52 12.68
N ARG A 145 4.68 -12.70 12.78
CA ARG A 145 5.62 -12.30 11.72
C ARG A 145 5.45 -13.15 10.47
N LEU A 146 5.26 -14.46 10.61
CA LEU A 146 5.03 -15.35 9.46
C LEU A 146 3.70 -15.05 8.77
N ARG A 147 2.66 -14.70 9.53
CA ARG A 147 1.32 -14.45 9.01
C ARG A 147 1.10 -13.04 8.47
N TYR A 148 1.68 -12.03 9.13
CA TYR A 148 1.46 -10.60 8.85
C TYR A 148 2.73 -9.86 8.41
N GLY A 149 3.78 -10.59 8.06
CA GLY A 149 5.04 -10.02 7.60
C GLY A 149 5.04 -9.60 6.13
N LEU A 150 6.23 -9.15 5.71
CA LEU A 150 6.54 -8.86 4.31
C LEU A 150 6.81 -10.15 3.54
N GLY A 151 6.50 -10.14 2.24
CA GLY A 151 6.92 -11.18 1.31
C GLY A 151 8.39 -11.04 0.89
N THR A 152 8.86 -11.98 0.08
CA THR A 152 10.26 -12.07 -0.37
C THR A 152 10.44 -11.82 -1.87
N LYS A 153 9.38 -11.43 -2.59
CA LYS A 153 9.43 -11.24 -4.05
C LYS A 153 9.96 -9.87 -4.45
N ARG A 154 9.80 -8.85 -3.60
CA ARG A 154 10.27 -7.47 -3.79
C ARG A 154 10.57 -6.88 -2.42
N SER A 155 11.45 -5.88 -2.34
CA SER A 155 11.69 -5.16 -1.07
C SER A 155 10.61 -4.09 -0.83
N ALA A 156 10.41 -3.72 0.43
CA ALA A 156 9.55 -2.57 0.78
C ALA A 156 10.21 -1.26 0.36
N GLU A 157 11.53 -1.19 0.43
CA GLU A 157 12.34 -0.07 0.01
C GLU A 157 12.15 0.23 -1.49
N ASP A 158 12.08 -0.80 -2.34
CA ASP A 158 11.77 -0.64 -3.77
C ASP A 158 10.40 -0.01 -3.97
N PHE A 159 9.39 -0.43 -3.20
CA PHE A 159 8.05 0.16 -3.28
C PHE A 159 8.12 1.67 -3.05
N PHE A 160 8.83 2.10 -2.00
CA PHE A 160 8.98 3.51 -1.67
C PHE A 160 9.72 4.29 -2.74
N GLN A 161 10.77 3.72 -3.31
CA GLN A 161 11.54 4.36 -4.38
C GLN A 161 10.74 4.46 -5.69
N VAL A 162 10.08 3.38 -6.11
CA VAL A 162 9.25 3.33 -7.33
C VAL A 162 8.17 4.42 -7.27
N PHE A 163 7.47 4.53 -6.13
CA PHE A 163 6.34 5.43 -5.95
C PHE A 163 6.69 6.77 -5.31
N GLY A 164 7.99 7.08 -5.14
CA GLY A 164 8.46 8.38 -4.67
C GLY A 164 7.99 8.73 -3.26
N LEU A 165 8.06 7.78 -2.33
CA LEU A 165 7.79 7.99 -0.90
C LEU A 165 9.12 8.09 -0.15
N ASP A 166 9.56 9.30 0.16
CA ASP A 166 10.73 9.49 1.03
C ASP A 166 10.29 9.33 2.50
N ILE A 167 10.57 8.15 3.05
CA ILE A 167 10.23 7.77 4.42
C ILE A 167 11.01 8.58 5.46
N GLN A 168 12.21 9.06 5.13
CA GLN A 168 13.05 9.79 6.08
C GLN A 168 12.58 11.23 6.20
N SER A 169 12.42 11.93 5.07
CA SER A 169 11.96 13.31 5.07
C SER A 169 10.42 13.45 5.17
N LYS A 170 9.68 12.32 5.12
CA LYS A 170 8.22 12.27 5.12
C LYS A 170 7.60 13.08 3.97
N LYS A 171 8.17 12.95 2.78
CA LYS A 171 7.75 13.68 1.58
C LYS A 171 7.41 12.73 0.44
N VAL A 172 6.37 13.08 -0.31
CA VAL A 172 6.09 12.47 -1.61
C VAL A 172 6.88 13.24 -2.65
N THR A 173 7.88 12.60 -3.25
CA THR A 173 8.87 13.22 -4.15
C THR A 173 8.47 13.13 -5.62
N LYS A 174 7.55 12.22 -5.97
CA LYS A 174 7.02 12.06 -7.33
C LYS A 174 5.63 12.68 -7.43
N ASN A 175 5.33 13.40 -8.52
CA ASN A 175 3.97 13.80 -8.83
C ASN A 175 3.15 12.60 -9.32
N LEU A 176 2.70 11.77 -8.38
CA LEU A 176 1.98 10.52 -8.66
C LEU A 176 0.70 10.75 -9.45
N CYS A 177 0.01 11.88 -9.26
CA CYS A 177 -1.21 12.17 -10.02
C CYS A 177 -0.92 12.48 -11.48
N ALA A 178 0.11 13.28 -11.77
CA ALA A 178 0.53 13.50 -13.14
C ALA A 178 1.03 12.20 -13.78
N TRP A 179 1.84 11.41 -13.07
CA TRP A 179 2.45 10.20 -13.62
C TRP A 179 1.44 9.07 -13.87
N SER A 180 0.58 8.77 -12.89
CA SER A 180 -0.48 7.76 -13.05
C SER A 180 -1.62 8.24 -13.93
N GLY A 181 -2.06 9.50 -13.76
CA GLY A 181 -3.18 10.08 -14.50
C GLY A 181 -2.91 10.22 -16.01
N SER A 182 -1.67 10.51 -16.41
CA SER A 182 -1.25 10.55 -17.82
C SER A 182 -1.03 9.18 -18.47
N GLY A 183 -1.16 8.10 -17.69
CA GLY A 183 -0.85 6.73 -18.13
C GLY A 183 0.63 6.47 -18.42
N ASN A 184 1.51 7.45 -18.18
CA ASN A 184 2.96 7.28 -18.27
C ASN A 184 3.41 6.13 -17.38
N MET A 185 2.96 6.11 -16.11
CA MET A 185 3.25 5.02 -15.18
C MET A 185 2.86 3.65 -15.74
N HIS A 186 1.70 3.54 -16.39
CA HIS A 186 1.26 2.28 -16.97
C HIS A 186 2.15 1.88 -18.15
N ARG A 187 2.42 2.80 -19.09
CA ARG A 187 3.27 2.51 -20.27
C ARG A 187 4.69 2.15 -19.87
N GLU A 188 5.31 2.94 -19.00
CA GLU A 188 6.69 2.75 -18.54
C GLU A 188 6.83 1.42 -17.81
N LEU A 189 5.98 1.14 -16.82
CA LEU A 189 6.13 -0.09 -16.05
C LEU A 189 5.72 -1.34 -16.84
N THR A 190 4.68 -1.28 -17.67
CA THR A 190 4.26 -2.45 -18.47
C THR A 190 5.19 -2.77 -19.64
N ALA A 191 6.09 -1.87 -20.01
CA ALA A 191 7.19 -2.20 -20.92
C ALA A 191 8.11 -3.30 -20.34
N HIS A 192 8.14 -3.42 -19.01
CA HIS A 192 8.89 -4.45 -18.27
C HIS A 192 7.96 -5.56 -17.74
N MET A 193 6.88 -5.88 -18.45
CA MET A 193 6.02 -7.01 -18.08
C MET A 193 6.82 -8.32 -18.13
N ARG A 194 6.71 -9.14 -17.09
CA ARG A 194 7.37 -10.46 -17.07
C ARG A 194 6.88 -11.36 -18.21
N PRO A 195 7.71 -12.30 -18.71
CA PRO A 195 7.33 -13.21 -19.79
C PRO A 195 6.07 -14.04 -19.51
N ASP A 196 5.81 -14.37 -18.24
CA ASP A 196 4.62 -15.11 -17.81
C ASP A 196 3.35 -14.24 -17.73
N LYS A 197 3.47 -12.93 -17.98
CA LYS A 197 2.41 -11.91 -17.91
C LYS A 197 1.76 -11.80 -16.52
N ARG A 198 2.43 -12.23 -15.46
CA ARG A 198 1.91 -12.21 -14.09
C ARG A 198 2.43 -11.04 -13.26
N GLY A 199 2.84 -9.94 -13.88
CA GLY A 199 3.24 -8.72 -13.19
C GLY A 199 4.49 -8.08 -13.78
N ILE A 200 4.87 -6.96 -13.23
CA ILE A 200 6.01 -6.16 -13.68
C ILE A 200 7.33 -6.70 -13.11
N ASP A 201 8.35 -6.72 -13.95
CA ASP A 201 9.75 -6.94 -13.61
C ASP A 201 10.40 -5.60 -13.20
N TYR A 202 10.32 -5.30 -11.91
CA TYR A 202 10.90 -4.07 -11.37
C TYR A 202 12.43 -4.08 -11.33
N THR A 203 13.07 -5.26 -11.42
CA THR A 203 14.53 -5.35 -11.56
C THR A 203 14.95 -4.85 -12.94
N ALA A 204 14.33 -5.37 -14.00
CA ALA A 204 14.58 -4.90 -15.36
C ALA A 204 14.20 -3.42 -15.55
N TRP A 205 13.17 -2.94 -14.87
CA TRP A 205 12.82 -1.52 -14.88
C TRP A 205 13.90 -0.65 -14.21
N TRP A 206 14.45 -1.07 -13.06
CA TRP A 206 15.52 -0.31 -12.42
C TRP A 206 16.80 -0.23 -13.25
N GLU A 207 17.18 -1.35 -13.89
CA GLU A 207 18.32 -1.37 -14.82
C GLU A 207 18.13 -0.37 -15.97
N HIS A 208 16.90 -0.25 -16.50
CA HIS A 208 16.56 0.72 -17.54
C HIS A 208 16.61 2.17 -17.04
N GLU A 209 16.21 2.43 -15.80
CA GLU A 209 16.32 3.77 -15.17
C GLU A 209 17.76 4.13 -14.76
N GLY A 210 18.73 3.24 -14.99
CA GLY A 210 20.14 3.44 -14.66
C GLY A 210 20.42 3.39 -13.16
N ARG A 211 19.69 2.53 -12.43
CA ARG A 211 19.79 2.36 -10.97
C ARG A 211 20.15 0.94 -10.57
#